data_AF-A0A7K5Q944-F1
#
_entry.id   AF-A0A7K5Q944-F1
#
_cell.length_a   1.000
_cell.length_b   1.000
_cell.length_c   1.000
_cell.angle_alpha   90.00
_cell.angle_beta   90.00
_cell.angle_gamma   90.00
#
_symmetry.space_group_name_H-M   'P 1'
#
loop_
_entity.id
_entity.type
_entity.pdbx_description
1 polymer ?
#
loop_
_entity_poly.entity_id
_entity_poly.type
_entity_poly.pdbx_seq_one_letter_code
_entity_poly.pdbx_strand_id
1 'polypeptide(L)'
;KADRAALGSKVDYSQYKETMERLDERMQALQNQISDQQVHWNKMQQQFSDAMEEKLDRQELTAFSNQMEEMWKTTIEEVKNEMKGDDTGAAGIKKQLPVPFSCLSCDRMLTMHVPG
;
A
#
# COMPACT_ATOMS: atom_id res chain seq x y z
N LYS A 1 83.78 35.60 -7.90
CA LYS A 1 83.58 34.21 -7.39
C LYS A 1 82.19 34.17 -6.76
N ALA A 2 81.20 33.62 -7.46
CA ALA A 2 79.88 33.45 -6.88
C ALA A 2 79.92 32.26 -5.91
N ASP A 3 79.43 32.50 -4.69
CA ASP A 3 79.50 31.55 -3.59
C ASP A 3 78.53 30.39 -3.84
N ARG A 4 79.08 29.21 -4.10
CA ARG A 4 78.33 28.00 -4.46
C ARG A 4 77.41 27.53 -3.32
N ALA A 5 77.62 28.06 -2.11
CA ALA A 5 76.77 27.85 -0.93
C ALA A 5 75.41 28.56 -1.01
N ALA A 6 75.24 29.56 -1.90
CA ALA A 6 73.99 30.30 -2.06
C ALA A 6 72.92 29.60 -2.94
N LEU A 7 73.20 28.39 -3.45
CA LEU A 7 72.24 27.59 -4.23
C LEU A 7 71.36 26.66 -3.37
N GLY A 8 71.20 26.99 -2.07
CA GLY A 8 70.36 26.29 -1.10
C GLY A 8 68.85 26.45 -1.31
N SER A 9 68.38 26.49 -2.55
CA SER A 9 66.95 26.51 -2.93
C SER A 9 66.58 25.35 -3.86
N LYS A 10 67.54 24.47 -4.18
CA LYS A 10 67.26 23.26 -4.93
C LYS A 10 66.70 22.23 -3.96
N VAL A 11 65.37 22.20 -3.83
CA VAL A 11 64.65 21.05 -3.27
C VAL A 11 65.29 19.79 -3.85
N ASP A 12 65.74 18.88 -2.98
CA ASP A 12 66.35 17.64 -3.43
C ASP A 12 65.31 16.89 -4.28
N TYR A 13 65.61 16.71 -5.56
CA TYR A 13 64.71 16.09 -6.52
C TYR A 13 64.25 14.70 -6.03
N SER A 14 65.10 14.00 -5.28
CA SER A 14 64.75 12.70 -4.69
C SER A 14 63.69 12.84 -3.59
N GLN A 15 63.82 13.82 -2.70
CA GLN A 15 62.85 14.08 -1.64
C GLN A 15 61.50 14.54 -2.19
N TYR A 16 61.50 15.34 -3.27
CA TYR A 16 60.27 15.73 -3.95
C TYR A 16 59.58 14.53 -4.59
N LYS A 17 60.33 13.66 -5.28
CA LYS A 17 59.80 12.44 -5.90
C LYS A 17 59.20 11.50 -4.87
N GLU A 18 59.91 11.23 -3.77
CA GLU A 18 59.43 10.39 -2.67
C GLU A 18 58.15 10.98 -2.03
N THR A 19 58.11 12.30 -1.84
CA THR A 19 56.93 12.98 -1.30
C THR A 19 55.73 12.87 -2.24
N MET A 20 55.97 12.96 -3.56
CA MET A 20 54.94 12.84 -4.59
C MET A 20 54.40 11.41 -4.68
N GLU A 21 55.27 10.41 -4.63
CA GLU A 21 54.87 8.98 -4.62
C GLU A 21 54.02 8.66 -3.38
N ARG A 22 54.44 9.12 -2.20
CA ARG A 22 53.66 8.96 -0.96
C ARG A 22 52.31 9.69 -1.00
N LEU A 23 52.23 10.83 -1.69
CA LEU A 23 50.97 11.55 -1.87
C LEU A 23 50.03 10.77 -2.80
N ASP A 24 50.57 10.20 -3.88
CA ASP A 24 49.81 9.39 -4.83
C ASP A 24 49.23 8.13 -4.15
N GLU A 25 50.03 7.42 -3.37
CA GLU A 25 49.57 6.27 -2.58
C GLU A 25 48.42 6.63 -1.63
N ARG A 26 48.51 7.79 -0.97
CA ARG A 26 47.45 8.28 -0.07
C ARG A 26 46.19 8.65 -0.84
N MET A 27 46.32 9.26 -2.02
CA MET A 27 45.17 9.61 -2.86
C MET A 27 44.47 8.35 -3.37
N GLN A 28 45.23 7.33 -3.80
CA GLN A 28 44.67 6.05 -4.21
C GLN A 28 43.96 5.33 -3.06
N ALA A 29 44.55 5.33 -1.85
CA ALA A 29 43.92 4.76 -0.67
C ALA A 29 42.59 5.45 -0.32
N LEU A 30 42.55 6.79 -0.37
CA LEU A 30 41.33 7.56 -0.17
C LEU A 30 40.27 7.26 -1.25
N GLN A 31 40.69 7.13 -2.51
CA GLN A 31 39.79 6.81 -3.59
C GLN A 31 39.14 5.43 -3.40
N ASN A 32 39.93 4.42 -3.03
CA ASN A 32 39.43 3.08 -2.73
C ASN A 32 38.42 3.12 -1.57
N GLN A 33 38.72 3.85 -0.50
CA GLN A 33 37.81 4.00 0.64
C GLN A 33 36.49 4.66 0.25
N ILE A 34 36.53 5.69 -0.61
CA ILE A 34 35.33 6.36 -1.12
C ILE A 34 34.49 5.42 -1.98
N SER A 35 35.14 4.64 -2.85
CA SER A 35 34.45 3.65 -3.69
C SER A 35 33.78 2.55 -2.85
N ASP A 36 34.47 2.03 -1.84
CA ASP A 36 33.90 1.04 -0.92
C ASP A 36 32.69 1.59 -0.15
N GLN A 37 32.78 2.84 0.30
CA GLN A 37 31.66 3.52 0.94
C GLN A 37 30.48 3.70 -0.02
N GLN A 38 30.71 4.05 -1.27
CA GLN A 38 29.66 4.21 -2.27
C GLN A 38 28.90 2.90 -2.52
N VAL A 39 29.61 1.77 -2.61
CA VAL A 39 28.99 0.44 -2.72
C VAL A 39 28.12 0.14 -1.50
N HIS A 40 28.61 0.43 -0.30
CA HIS A 40 27.87 0.23 0.94
C HIS A 40 26.59 1.10 1.01
N TRP A 41 26.67 2.38 0.64
CA TRP A 41 25.51 3.27 0.57
C TRP A 41 24.46 2.78 -0.43
N ASN A 42 24.88 2.37 -1.62
CA ASN A 42 23.96 1.79 -2.62
C ASN A 42 23.26 0.53 -2.10
N LYS A 43 23.98 -0.34 -1.37
CA LYS A 43 23.40 -1.53 -0.76
C LYS A 43 22.35 -1.18 0.30
N MET A 44 22.65 -0.23 1.18
CA MET A 44 21.68 0.23 2.20
C MET A 44 20.45 0.89 1.56
N GLN A 45 20.64 1.66 0.49
CA GLN A 45 19.54 2.26 -0.26
C GLN A 45 18.64 1.18 -0.86
N GLN A 46 19.21 0.12 -1.45
CA GLN A 46 18.43 -1.00 -1.98
C GLN A 46 17.65 -1.71 -0.88
N GLN A 47 18.30 -2.06 0.23
CA GLN A 47 17.64 -2.72 1.36
C GLN A 47 16.49 -1.89 1.94
N PHE A 48 16.66 -0.56 2.01
CA PHE A 48 15.59 0.35 2.43
C PHE A 48 14.45 0.40 1.42
N SER A 49 14.77 0.42 0.12
CA SER A 49 13.78 0.37 -0.96
C SER A 49 12.96 -0.92 -0.89
N ASP A 50 13.61 -2.07 -0.72
CA ASP A 50 12.97 -3.38 -0.64
C ASP A 50 12.05 -3.47 0.59
N ALA A 51 12.51 -3.02 1.75
CA ALA A 51 11.70 -2.99 2.98
C ALA A 51 10.52 -2.00 2.88
N MET A 52 10.69 -0.90 2.15
CA MET A 52 9.60 0.04 1.87
C MET A 52 8.61 -0.57 0.88
N GLU A 53 9.07 -1.25 -0.17
CA GLU A 53 8.23 -1.95 -1.13
C GLU A 53 7.45 -3.09 -0.46
N GLU A 54 8.07 -3.86 0.43
CA GLU A 54 7.42 -4.89 1.26
C GLU A 54 6.37 -4.30 2.22
N LYS A 55 6.61 -3.12 2.79
CA LYS A 55 5.61 -2.41 3.62
C LYS A 55 4.50 -1.75 2.81
N LEU A 56 4.84 -1.28 1.61
CA LEU A 56 3.88 -0.73 0.64
C LEU A 56 3.07 -1.85 0.00
N ASP A 57 3.63 -3.06 -0.09
CA ASP A 57 2.96 -4.35 -0.18
C ASP A 57 2.27 -4.63 1.17
N ARG A 58 1.30 -3.75 1.44
CA ARG A 58 0.04 -3.96 2.14
C ARG A 58 -0.68 -5.21 1.61
N GLN A 59 0.02 -6.32 1.52
CA GLN A 59 -0.43 -7.64 1.16
C GLN A 59 -1.38 -8.14 2.23
N GLU A 60 -1.06 -7.88 3.51
CA GLU A 60 -1.96 -8.15 4.63
C GLU A 60 -3.25 -7.34 4.53
N LEU A 61 -3.16 -6.07 4.11
CA LEU A 61 -4.34 -5.21 3.94
C LEU A 61 -5.18 -5.63 2.72
N THR A 62 -4.52 -6.05 1.64
CA THR A 62 -5.19 -6.55 0.43
C THR A 62 -5.86 -7.90 0.70
N ALA A 63 -5.18 -8.80 1.41
CA ALA A 63 -5.73 -10.08 1.85
C ALA A 63 -6.93 -9.86 2.79
N PHE A 64 -6.80 -8.94 3.75
CA PHE A 64 -7.87 -8.57 4.66
C PHE A 64 -9.07 -7.94 3.91
N SER A 65 -8.82 -7.06 2.95
CA SER A 65 -9.86 -6.46 2.09
C SER A 65 -10.61 -7.54 1.29
N ASN A 66 -9.88 -8.48 0.68
CA ASN A 66 -10.47 -9.58 -0.08
C ASN A 66 -11.33 -10.49 0.81
N GLN A 67 -10.87 -10.78 2.03
CA GLN A 67 -11.63 -11.56 3.00
C GLN A 67 -12.95 -10.89 3.38
N MET A 68 -12.92 -9.58 3.62
CA MET A 68 -14.13 -8.80 3.92
C MET A 68 -15.11 -8.77 2.75
N GLU A 69 -14.61 -8.68 1.52
CA GLU A 69 -15.45 -8.70 0.32
C GLU A 69 -16.16 -10.05 0.13
N GLU A 70 -15.47 -11.16 0.34
CA GLU A 70 -16.05 -12.51 0.26
C GLU A 70 -17.06 -12.78 1.39
N MET A 71 -16.76 -12.33 2.62
CA MET A 71 -17.73 -12.39 3.72
C MET A 71 -19.00 -11.60 3.38
N TRP A 72 -18.85 -10.38 2.86
CA TRP A 72 -19.98 -9.54 2.47
C TRP A 72 -20.85 -10.17 1.37
N LYS A 73 -20.22 -10.74 0.33
CA LYS A 73 -20.94 -11.47 -0.74
C LYS A 73 -21.75 -12.63 -0.17
N THR A 74 -21.16 -13.40 0.72
CA THR A 74 -21.82 -14.55 1.37
C THR A 74 -23.03 -14.10 2.18
N THR A 75 -22.86 -13.12 3.06
CA THR A 75 -23.94 -12.60 3.90
C THR A 75 -25.10 -12.03 3.07
N ILE A 76 -24.81 -11.31 1.99
CA ILE A 76 -25.87 -10.78 1.11
C ILE A 76 -26.65 -11.91 0.42
N GLU A 77 -25.98 -12.97 -0.01
CA GLU A 77 -26.66 -14.11 -0.65
C GLU A 77 -27.49 -14.90 0.37
N GLU A 78 -26.99 -15.07 1.60
CA GLU A 78 -27.75 -15.66 2.72
C GLU A 78 -29.02 -14.85 3.01
N VAL A 79 -28.89 -13.53 3.22
CA VAL A 79 -30.03 -12.63 3.47
C VAL A 79 -31.04 -12.71 2.32
N LYS A 80 -30.57 -12.71 1.08
CA LYS A 80 -31.44 -12.81 -0.10
C LYS A 80 -32.17 -14.15 -0.16
N ASN A 81 -31.53 -15.25 0.24
CA ASN A 81 -32.14 -16.57 0.27
C ASN A 81 -33.15 -16.70 1.42
N GLU A 82 -32.86 -16.13 2.59
CA GLU A 82 -33.83 -16.01 3.68
C GLU A 82 -35.05 -15.18 3.28
N MET A 83 -34.86 -14.06 2.58
CA MET A 83 -35.96 -13.25 2.06
C MET A 83 -36.78 -13.95 0.97
N LYS A 84 -36.16 -14.81 0.14
CA LYS A 84 -36.88 -15.66 -0.81
C LYS A 84 -37.68 -16.78 -0.14
N GLY A 85 -37.30 -17.17 1.07
CA GLY A 85 -38.01 -18.18 1.87
C GLY A 85 -39.40 -17.73 2.36
N ASP A 86 -39.74 -16.44 2.22
CA ASP A 86 -41.03 -15.87 2.63
C ASP A 86 -41.85 -15.29 1.46
N ASP A 87 -41.68 -15.84 0.25
CA ASP A 87 -42.52 -15.50 -0.90
C ASP A 87 -43.98 -16.01 -0.74
N THR A 88 -44.25 -16.75 0.35
CA THR A 88 -45.61 -17.11 0.80
C THR A 88 -46.21 -16.14 1.82
N GLY A 89 -45.48 -15.11 2.30
CA GLY A 89 -45.91 -14.23 3.38
C GLY A 89 -45.84 -12.71 3.10
N ALA A 90 -45.04 -12.27 2.12
CA ALA A 90 -44.83 -10.84 1.86
C ALA A 90 -45.93 -10.14 1.04
N ALA A 91 -46.93 -10.88 0.54
CA ALA A 91 -48.17 -10.29 0.05
C ALA A 91 -49.11 -10.12 1.26
N GLY A 92 -49.10 -8.91 1.83
CA GLY A 92 -49.79 -8.54 3.07
C GLY A 92 -51.10 -9.29 3.29
N ILE A 93 -51.24 -9.87 4.49
CA ILE A 93 -52.44 -10.50 5.07
C ILE A 93 -53.65 -10.37 4.13
N LYS A 94 -53.78 -11.26 3.14
CA LYS A 94 -55.03 -11.43 2.38
C LYS A 94 -56.02 -12.20 3.23
N LYS A 95 -56.25 -11.78 4.47
CA LYS A 95 -57.45 -12.20 5.19
C LYS A 95 -58.58 -11.59 4.40
N GLN A 96 -59.36 -12.44 3.74
CA GLN A 96 -60.57 -12.02 3.04
C GLN A 96 -61.36 -11.13 4.00
N LEU A 97 -61.58 -9.88 3.59
CA LEU A 97 -62.39 -8.95 4.38
C LEU A 97 -63.76 -9.60 4.57
N PRO A 98 -64.26 -9.74 5.82
CA PRO A 98 -65.61 -10.20 6.04
C PRO A 98 -66.57 -9.26 5.31
N VAL A 99 -67.30 -9.78 4.33
CA VAL A 99 -68.38 -9.05 3.64
C VAL A 99 -69.66 -9.28 4.44
N PRO A 100 -70.50 -8.26 4.65
CA PRO A 100 -70.41 -6.87 4.19
C PRO A 100 -69.69 -5.93 5.17
N PHE A 101 -69.01 -4.91 4.63
CA PHE A 101 -68.40 -3.80 5.38
C PHE A 101 -68.98 -2.45 4.91
N SER A 102 -68.98 -1.45 5.80
CA SER A 102 -69.40 -0.08 5.49
C SER A 102 -68.22 0.79 5.05
N CYS A 103 -68.43 1.64 4.05
CA CYS A 103 -67.46 2.66 3.65
C CYS A 103 -67.34 3.73 4.76
N LEU A 104 -66.17 3.91 5.35
CA LEU A 104 -65.96 4.89 6.44
C LEU A 104 -66.24 6.35 6.03
N SER A 105 -66.21 6.65 4.73
CA SER A 105 -66.43 8.01 4.22
C SER A 105 -67.89 8.33 3.93
N CYS A 106 -68.74 7.34 3.69
CA CYS A 106 -70.13 7.56 3.29
C CYS A 106 -71.14 6.56 3.85
N ASP A 107 -70.71 5.68 4.76
CA ASP A 107 -71.44 4.58 5.40
C ASP A 107 -72.17 3.61 4.46
N ARG A 108 -71.87 3.68 3.16
CA ARG A 108 -72.45 2.78 2.17
C ARG A 108 -71.94 1.35 2.37
N MET A 109 -72.86 0.40 2.45
CA MET A 109 -72.56 -1.04 2.45
C MET A 109 -71.93 -1.46 1.12
N LEU A 110 -70.76 -2.09 1.18
CA LEU A 110 -70.05 -2.59 0.00
C LEU A 110 -70.14 -4.13 -0.06
N THR A 111 -70.64 -4.63 -1.19
CA THR A 111 -70.62 -6.05 -1.55
C THR A 111 -69.65 -6.24 -2.70
N MET A 112 -68.44 -6.70 -2.42
CA MET A 112 -67.50 -7.14 -3.45
C MET A 112 -67.60 -8.67 -3.57
N HIS A 113 -67.88 -9.15 -4.78
CA HIS A 113 -67.74 -10.57 -5.12
C HIS A 113 -66.31 -10.80 -5.62
N VAL A 114 -65.55 -11.64 -4.92
CA VAL A 114 -64.18 -11.99 -5.33
C VAL A 114 -64.27 -13.28 -6.15
N PRO A 115 -63.99 -13.26 -7.48
CA PRO A 115 -63.77 -14.49 -8.22
C PRO A 115 -62.46 -15.13 -7.74
N GLY A 116 -62.54 -16.41 -7.38
CA GLY A 116 -61.42 -17.23 -6.90
C GLY A 116 -60.38 -17.54 -7.97
#